data_AF-A0A3M1TQV3-F1
#
_entry.id   AF-A0A3M1TQV3-F1
#
_cell.length_a   1.000
_cell.length_b   1.000
_cell.length_c   1.000
_cell.angle_alpha   90.00
_cell.angle_beta   90.00
_cell.angle_gamma   90.00
#
_symmetry.space_group_name_H-M   'P 1'
#
loop_
_entity.id
_entity.type
_entity.pdbx_description
1 polymer ?
#
loop_
_entity_poly.entity_id
_entity_poly.type
_entity_poly.pdbx_seq_one_letter_code
_entity_poly.pdbx_strand_id
1 'polypeptide(L)'
;MIIIYGTSKAHAIKTQSVSGSTCPHCNENTSFFLSTFLRYAHVYFIPLFSMGKYSVVVCENCGAELKNRQRSHNMQLEISNMKAATRIPFYHFAGISLILFLLAGLFISGTFSHSNTVYTAYPVNIPSTSTTANTSTPTANYLAYPRTGDVYEYKTESGYSLFKLGTVGYDSLEVYFNQYESDRISGLYQIDKPDKYEAHTYQMAYSDMLDLYEAGKILDVKRP
;
A
#
# COMPACT_ATOMS: atom_id res chain seq x y z
N MET A 1 1.87 -15.73 -18.73
CA MET A 1 2.87 -14.63 -18.78
C MET A 1 4.23 -15.20 -18.40
N ILE A 2 5.26 -15.01 -19.20
CA ILE A 2 6.62 -15.53 -18.91
C ILE A 2 7.38 -14.46 -18.14
N ILE A 3 7.77 -14.76 -16.89
CA ILE A 3 8.60 -13.88 -16.08
C ILE A 3 10.07 -14.23 -16.34
N ILE A 4 10.84 -13.26 -16.86
CA ILE A 4 12.28 -13.42 -17.05
C ILE A 4 12.99 -12.87 -15.81
N TYR A 5 13.53 -13.77 -15.00
CA TYR A 5 14.30 -13.44 -13.79
C TYR A 5 15.67 -14.12 -13.80
N GLY A 6 16.65 -13.52 -13.13
CA GLY A 6 18.01 -14.05 -13.09
C GLY A 6 18.97 -13.24 -12.24
N THR A 7 20.24 -13.66 -12.26
CA THR A 7 21.33 -12.96 -11.59
C THR A 7 22.34 -12.47 -12.62
N SER A 8 22.69 -11.19 -12.55
CA SER A 8 23.66 -10.57 -13.46
C SER A 8 24.82 -9.93 -12.69
N LYS A 9 25.91 -9.64 -13.41
CA LYS A 9 27.12 -9.00 -12.88
C LYS A 9 27.14 -7.54 -13.31
N ALA A 10 27.45 -6.64 -12.38
CA ALA A 10 27.78 -5.26 -12.69
C ALA A 10 29.19 -5.16 -13.30
N HIS A 11 29.49 -4.04 -13.95
CA HIS A 11 30.86 -3.72 -14.36
C HIS A 11 31.81 -3.67 -13.16
N ALA A 12 33.11 -3.80 -13.42
CA ALA A 12 34.13 -3.68 -12.38
C ALA A 12 34.01 -2.31 -11.72
N ILE A 13 33.78 -2.28 -10.40
CA ILE A 13 33.56 -1.04 -9.65
C ILE A 13 34.90 -0.49 -9.15
N LYS A 14 35.82 -1.37 -8.78
CA LYS A 14 37.15 -0.99 -8.30
C LYS A 14 38.18 -2.00 -8.75
N THR A 15 39.24 -1.50 -9.36
CA THR A 15 40.43 -2.28 -9.72
C THR A 15 41.64 -1.67 -9.04
N GLN A 16 42.43 -2.48 -8.33
CA GLN A 16 43.70 -2.03 -7.76
C GLN A 16 44.78 -3.09 -7.98
N SER A 17 46.02 -2.67 -8.21
CA SER A 17 47.16 -3.58 -8.17
C SER A 17 47.56 -3.82 -6.71
N VAL A 18 47.91 -5.06 -6.41
CA VAL A 18 48.38 -5.48 -5.09
C VAL A 18 49.73 -6.13 -5.28
N SER A 19 50.74 -5.64 -4.55
CA SER A 19 52.07 -6.23 -4.55
C SER A 19 51.98 -7.69 -4.10
N GLY A 20 52.39 -8.59 -4.99
CA GLY A 20 52.10 -10.00 -4.87
C GLY A 20 53.29 -10.83 -4.42
N SER A 21 52.97 -11.90 -3.69
CA SER A 21 53.85 -13.05 -3.48
C SER A 21 54.06 -13.85 -4.77
N THR A 22 54.96 -14.82 -4.75
CA THR A 22 55.20 -15.75 -5.86
C THR A 22 53.90 -16.34 -6.43
N CYS A 23 53.70 -16.23 -7.74
CA CYS A 23 52.51 -16.74 -8.42
C CYS A 23 52.54 -18.27 -8.52
N PRO A 24 51.47 -19.01 -8.12
CA PRO A 24 51.43 -20.48 -8.21
C PRO A 24 51.37 -21.02 -9.64
N HIS A 25 51.18 -20.16 -10.65
CA HIS A 25 51.10 -20.56 -12.06
C HIS A 25 52.41 -20.34 -12.83
N CYS A 26 53.08 -19.20 -12.64
CA CYS A 26 54.32 -18.86 -13.35
C CYS A 26 55.56 -18.81 -12.46
N ASN A 27 55.39 -19.05 -11.15
CA ASN A 27 56.45 -19.08 -10.15
C ASN A 27 57.33 -17.83 -10.07
N GLU A 28 56.79 -16.68 -10.51
CA GLU A 28 57.48 -15.39 -10.56
C GLU A 28 56.96 -14.46 -9.46
N ASN A 29 57.79 -13.54 -8.98
CA ASN A 29 57.41 -12.52 -8.00
C ASN A 29 56.79 -11.32 -8.71
N THR A 30 55.46 -11.28 -8.74
CA THR A 30 54.72 -10.32 -9.58
C THR A 30 53.57 -9.71 -8.80
N SER A 31 53.14 -8.51 -9.18
CA SER A 31 51.89 -7.91 -8.72
C SER A 31 50.66 -8.60 -9.30
N PHE A 32 49.50 -8.37 -8.68
CA PHE A 32 48.22 -8.91 -9.10
C PHE A 32 47.18 -7.80 -9.23
N PHE A 33 46.36 -7.86 -10.28
CA PHE A 33 45.18 -7.01 -10.41
C PHE A 33 44.01 -7.58 -9.63
N LEU A 34 43.50 -6.79 -8.70
CA LEU A 34 42.29 -7.10 -7.95
C LEU A 34 41.11 -6.33 -8.54
N SER A 35 40.18 -7.05 -9.17
CA SER A 35 38.95 -6.46 -9.72
C SER A 35 37.75 -6.87 -8.90
N THR A 36 37.03 -5.90 -8.33
CA THR A 36 35.81 -6.13 -7.55
C THR A 36 34.57 -5.78 -8.36
N PHE A 37 33.61 -6.69 -8.33
CA PHE A 37 32.35 -6.64 -9.06
C PHE A 37 31.18 -6.93 -8.12
N LEU A 38 29.99 -6.47 -8.50
CA LEU A 38 28.75 -6.72 -7.76
C LEU A 38 27.84 -7.67 -8.54
N ARG A 39 27.09 -8.51 -7.81
CA ARG A 39 26.01 -9.32 -8.38
C ARG A 39 24.67 -8.76 -7.96
N TYR A 40 23.71 -8.79 -8.87
CA TYR A 40 22.34 -8.35 -8.60
C TYR A 40 21.32 -9.30 -9.17
N ALA A 41 20.20 -9.40 -8.45
CA ALA A 41 19.00 -10.05 -8.96
C ALA A 41 18.26 -9.04 -9.85
N HIS A 42 17.75 -9.51 -10.99
CA HIS A 42 16.89 -8.72 -11.85
C HIS A 42 15.64 -9.48 -12.25
N VAL A 43 14.58 -8.73 -12.50
CA VAL A 43 13.34 -9.21 -13.13
C VAL A 43 13.08 -8.28 -14.31
N TYR A 44 12.85 -8.83 -15.50
CA TYR A 44 12.71 -8.09 -16.76
C TYR A 44 13.79 -7.01 -16.97
N PHE A 45 15.06 -7.36 -16.74
CA PHE A 45 16.22 -6.46 -16.87
C PHE A 45 16.30 -5.30 -15.85
N ILE A 46 15.39 -5.23 -14.87
CA ILE A 46 15.43 -4.23 -13.80
C ILE A 46 16.16 -4.81 -12.58
N PRO A 47 17.29 -4.23 -12.15
CA PRO A 47 17.97 -4.63 -10.92
C PRO A 47 17.08 -4.37 -9.70
N LEU A 48 16.80 -5.43 -8.93
CA LEU A 48 15.96 -5.34 -7.73
C LEU A 48 16.80 -5.13 -6.47
N PHE A 49 17.86 -5.91 -6.29
CA PHE A 49 18.76 -5.80 -5.13
C PHE A 49 20.13 -6.40 -5.41
N SER A 50 21.14 -5.92 -4.67
CA SER A 50 22.50 -6.46 -4.70
C SER A 50 22.58 -7.74 -3.86
N MET A 51 23.04 -8.84 -4.47
CA MET A 51 23.17 -10.15 -3.81
C MET A 51 24.53 -10.38 -3.16
N GLY A 52 25.54 -9.59 -3.53
CA GLY A 52 26.88 -9.70 -2.93
C GLY A 52 27.99 -9.19 -3.83
N LYS A 53 29.20 -9.12 -3.25
CA LYS A 53 30.42 -8.66 -3.93
C LYS A 53 31.29 -9.85 -4.28
N TYR A 54 31.80 -9.91 -5.50
CA TYR A 54 32.78 -10.91 -5.92
C TYR A 54 34.07 -10.21 -6.36
N SER A 55 35.22 -10.83 -6.07
CA SER A 55 36.54 -10.30 -6.43
C SER A 55 37.34 -11.34 -7.20
N VAL A 56 37.90 -10.90 -8.31
CA VAL A 56 38.78 -11.69 -9.17
C VAL A 56 40.20 -11.14 -9.02
N VAL A 57 41.16 -12.06 -8.94
CA VAL A 57 42.58 -11.74 -8.80
C VAL A 57 43.30 -12.33 -9.99
N VAL A 58 43.97 -11.49 -10.76
CA VAL A 58 44.66 -11.88 -12.00
C VAL A 58 46.15 -11.56 -11.85
N CYS A 59 47.02 -12.51 -12.18
CA CYS A 59 48.47 -12.28 -12.22
C CYS A 59 48.84 -11.32 -13.35
N GLU A 60 49.66 -10.31 -13.08
CA GLU A 60 50.07 -9.33 -14.09
C GLU A 60 51.00 -9.91 -15.15
N ASN A 61 51.80 -10.92 -14.79
CA ASN A 61 52.77 -11.52 -15.70
C ASN A 61 52.15 -12.60 -16.61
N CYS A 62 51.42 -13.56 -16.04
CA CYS A 62 50.88 -14.70 -16.79
C CYS A 62 49.37 -14.63 -17.07
N GLY A 63 48.65 -13.67 -16.50
CA GLY A 63 47.20 -13.53 -16.69
C GLY A 63 46.34 -14.60 -16.02
N ALA A 64 46.92 -15.51 -15.22
CA ALA A 64 46.18 -16.56 -14.54
C ALA A 64 45.25 -15.99 -13.45
N GLU A 65 44.00 -16.47 -13.40
CA GLU A 65 43.05 -16.16 -12.32
C GLU A 65 43.30 -17.05 -11.09
N LEU A 66 43.52 -16.43 -9.93
CA LEU A 66 43.73 -17.16 -8.68
C LEU A 66 42.41 -17.56 -8.02
N LYS A 67 42.22 -18.89 -7.90
CA LYS A 67 41.11 -19.47 -7.13
C LYS A 67 41.26 -19.14 -5.64
N ASN A 68 40.14 -19.11 -4.91
CA ASN A 68 40.15 -18.73 -3.48
C ASN A 68 41.14 -19.53 -2.63
N ARG A 69 41.33 -20.82 -2.94
CA ARG A 69 42.27 -21.72 -2.22
C ARG A 69 43.75 -21.41 -2.48
N GLN A 70 44.08 -20.68 -3.54
CA GLN A 70 45.46 -20.35 -3.94
C GLN A 70 45.90 -18.97 -3.44
N ARG A 71 45.04 -18.25 -2.69
CA ARG A 71 45.30 -16.88 -2.23
C ARG A 71 46.00 -16.89 -0.88
N SER A 72 47.08 -16.13 -0.75
CA SER A 72 47.75 -15.92 0.54
C SER A 72 46.87 -15.15 1.53
N HIS A 73 47.16 -15.28 2.83
CA HIS A 73 46.39 -14.62 3.89
C HIS A 73 46.35 -13.09 3.73
N ASN A 74 47.49 -12.47 3.38
CA ASN A 74 47.59 -11.03 3.18
C ASN A 74 46.72 -10.55 2.00
N MET A 75 46.66 -11.32 0.91
CA MET A 75 45.76 -11.01 -0.21
C MET A 75 44.29 -11.11 0.19
N GLN A 76 43.92 -12.06 1.06
CA GLN A 76 42.54 -12.19 1.53
C GLN A 76 42.11 -11.00 2.38
N LEU A 77 43.02 -10.44 3.18
CA LEU A 77 42.78 -9.23 3.97
C LEU A 77 42.65 -7.98 3.09
N GLU A 78 43.50 -7.84 2.08
CA GLU A 78 43.39 -6.75 1.10
C GLU A 78 42.04 -6.82 0.35
N ILE A 79 41.64 -8.03 -0.05
CA ILE A 79 40.35 -8.30 -0.69
C ILE A 79 39.18 -7.90 0.21
N SER A 80 39.21 -8.26 1.49
CA SER A 80 38.12 -7.94 2.41
C SER A 80 38.02 -6.44 2.64
N ASN A 81 39.15 -5.75 2.81
CA ASN A 81 39.22 -4.30 2.93
C ASN A 81 38.71 -3.59 1.67
N MET A 82 39.11 -4.06 0.49
CA MET A 82 38.60 -3.53 -0.78
C MET A 82 37.09 -3.76 -0.94
N LYS A 83 36.60 -4.96 -0.60
CA LYS A 83 35.18 -5.27 -0.64
C LYS A 83 34.40 -4.36 0.32
N ALA A 84 34.92 -4.09 1.51
CA ALA A 84 34.31 -3.16 2.46
C ALA A 84 34.27 -1.73 1.91
N ALA A 85 35.37 -1.26 1.32
CA ALA A 85 35.49 0.08 0.75
C ALA A 85 34.65 0.30 -0.54
N THR A 86 34.29 -0.76 -1.25
CA THR A 86 33.52 -0.66 -2.50
C THR A 86 32.05 -0.34 -2.21
N ARG A 87 31.60 0.86 -2.58
CA ARG A 87 30.20 1.28 -2.45
C ARG A 87 29.30 0.57 -3.48
N ILE A 88 28.07 0.28 -3.08
CA ILE A 88 27.04 -0.30 -3.94
C ILE A 88 26.44 0.82 -4.80
N PRO A 89 26.42 0.73 -6.14
CA PRO A 89 25.82 1.74 -7.00
C PRO A 89 24.31 1.86 -6.72
N PHE A 90 23.79 3.09 -6.73
CA PHE A 90 22.39 3.36 -6.35
C PHE A 90 21.35 2.69 -7.28
N TYR A 91 21.70 2.47 -8.55
CA TYR A 91 20.83 1.79 -9.52
C TYR A 91 20.48 0.35 -9.13
N HIS A 92 21.20 -0.27 -8.19
CA HIS A 92 20.86 -1.60 -7.66
C HIS A 92 19.53 -1.63 -6.89
N PHE A 93 18.99 -0.46 -6.51
CA PHE A 93 17.74 -0.34 -5.75
C PHE A 93 16.57 0.19 -6.59
N ALA A 94 16.74 0.31 -7.91
CA ALA A 94 15.71 0.86 -8.80
C ALA A 94 14.38 0.07 -8.71
N GLY A 95 14.46 -1.26 -8.68
CA GLY A 95 13.27 -2.10 -8.55
C GLY A 95 12.52 -1.94 -7.23
N ILE A 96 13.24 -1.90 -6.10
CA ILE A 96 12.63 -1.66 -4.78
C ILE A 96 11.99 -0.27 -4.73
N SER A 97 12.67 0.75 -5.26
CA SER A 97 12.13 2.11 -5.35
C SER A 97 10.82 2.15 -6.14
N LEU A 98 10.73 1.42 -7.25
CA LEU A 98 9.52 1.33 -8.07
C LEU A 98 8.37 0.64 -7.33
N ILE A 99 8.66 -0.45 -6.61
CA ILE A 99 7.66 -1.16 -5.80
C ILE A 99 7.14 -0.26 -4.68
N LEU A 100 8.03 0.44 -3.95
CA LEU A 100 7.62 1.37 -2.90
C LEU A 100 6.78 2.53 -3.46
N PHE A 101 7.12 3.04 -4.64
CA PHE A 101 6.33 4.09 -5.30
C PHE A 101 4.93 3.60 -5.68
N LEU A 102 4.81 2.38 -6.23
CA LEU A 102 3.51 1.78 -6.56
C LEU A 102 2.66 1.53 -5.31
N LEU A 103 3.26 0.98 -4.25
CA LEU A 103 2.58 0.78 -2.97
C LEU A 103 2.15 2.12 -2.38
N ALA A 104 3.01 3.13 -2.35
CA ALA A 104 2.67 4.48 -1.89
C ALA A 104 1.53 5.10 -2.71
N GLY A 105 1.54 4.92 -4.04
CA GLY A 105 0.45 5.35 -4.91
C GLY A 105 -0.88 4.68 -4.60
N LEU A 106 -0.88 3.39 -4.25
CA LEU A 106 -2.09 2.67 -3.81
C LEU A 106 -2.59 3.18 -2.46
N PHE A 107 -1.71 3.48 -1.51
CA PHE A 107 -2.08 4.13 -0.25
C PHE A 107 -2.67 5.52 -0.49
N ILE A 108 -2.05 6.33 -1.36
CA ILE A 108 -2.57 7.66 -1.72
C ILE A 108 -3.92 7.54 -2.40
N SER A 109 -4.12 6.57 -3.29
CA SER A 109 -5.39 6.34 -3.98
C SER A 109 -6.50 5.87 -3.02
N GLY A 110 -6.16 5.06 -2.02
CA GLY A 110 -7.07 4.71 -0.92
C GLY A 110 -7.43 5.90 -0.04
N THR A 111 -6.50 6.84 0.16
CA THR A 111 -6.77 8.10 0.88
C THR A 111 -7.35 9.22 0.00
N PHE A 112 -7.30 9.09 -1.33
CA PHE A 112 -7.83 10.07 -2.30
C PHE A 112 -9.24 9.70 -2.76
N SER A 113 -9.68 8.46 -2.51
CA SER A 113 -11.10 8.10 -2.54
C SER A 113 -11.84 8.43 -1.23
N HIS A 114 -11.15 9.05 -0.27
CA HIS A 114 -11.81 9.90 0.72
C HIS A 114 -11.56 11.33 0.25
N SER A 115 -12.57 11.95 -0.35
CA SER A 115 -12.55 13.40 -0.56
C SER A 115 -12.14 14.05 0.76
N ASN A 116 -11.02 14.79 0.72
CA ASN A 116 -10.70 15.78 1.73
C ASN A 116 -11.77 16.89 1.65
N THR A 117 -12.95 16.64 2.18
CA THR A 117 -13.72 17.71 2.79
C THR A 117 -13.19 17.84 4.19
N VAL A 118 -12.21 18.71 4.30
CA VAL A 118 -11.87 19.40 5.53
C VAL A 118 -13.18 19.72 6.27
N TYR A 119 -13.43 19.03 7.39
CA TYR A 119 -14.34 19.49 8.44
C TYR A 119 -13.70 20.72 9.11
N THR A 120 -13.45 21.78 8.34
CA THR A 120 -13.49 23.12 8.93
C THR A 120 -14.92 23.31 9.32
N ALA A 121 -15.15 23.62 10.59
CA ALA A 121 -16.42 24.14 11.07
C ALA A 121 -17.05 25.04 9.99
N TYR A 122 -18.14 24.59 9.38
CA TYR A 122 -18.91 25.43 8.48
C TYR A 122 -19.57 26.50 9.34
N PRO A 123 -19.27 27.81 9.13
CA PRO A 123 -20.24 28.81 9.50
C PRO A 123 -21.45 28.64 8.58
N VAL A 124 -22.60 28.36 9.18
CA VAL A 124 -23.90 28.39 8.52
C VAL A 124 -24.15 29.82 8.02
N ASN A 125 -23.88 30.06 6.73
CA ASN A 125 -24.37 31.24 6.03
C ASN A 125 -25.64 30.84 5.27
N ILE A 126 -26.80 31.10 5.89
CA ILE A 126 -28.12 30.97 5.28
C ILE A 126 -28.26 32.06 4.21
N PRO A 127 -28.43 31.74 2.92
CA PRO A 127 -28.89 32.70 1.94
C PRO A 127 -30.38 32.92 2.17
N SER A 128 -30.72 34.06 2.78
CA SER A 128 -32.07 34.59 2.74
C SER A 128 -32.34 35.12 1.33
N THR A 129 -32.89 34.29 0.45
CA THR A 129 -33.66 34.78 -0.70
C THR A 129 -34.54 33.67 -1.26
N SER A 130 -35.84 33.90 -1.09
CA SER A 130 -36.98 33.18 -1.64
C SER A 130 -36.85 32.89 -3.13
N THR A 131 -37.17 31.66 -3.57
CA THR A 131 -38.19 31.34 -4.59
C THR A 131 -38.14 29.83 -4.98
N THR A 132 -39.09 29.09 -4.39
CA THR A 132 -39.89 27.98 -4.95
C THR A 132 -39.33 26.54 -5.06
N ALA A 133 -40.01 25.63 -4.33
CA ALA A 133 -40.00 24.15 -4.37
C ALA A 133 -38.85 23.44 -3.60
N ASN A 134 -38.82 23.49 -2.27
CA ASN A 134 -39.43 22.52 -1.34
C ASN A 134 -38.78 21.12 -1.37
N THR A 135 -37.77 20.89 -0.53
CA THR A 135 -37.68 19.84 0.53
C THR A 135 -36.25 19.89 1.12
N SER A 136 -35.99 20.80 2.05
CA SER A 136 -34.84 20.70 2.95
C SER A 136 -35.23 19.73 4.06
N THR A 137 -35.00 18.44 3.81
CA THR A 137 -35.56 17.31 4.54
C THR A 137 -35.01 17.19 5.98
N PRO A 138 -35.84 16.81 6.97
CA PRO A 138 -35.39 16.45 8.33
C PRO A 138 -34.21 15.46 8.36
N THR A 139 -34.11 14.64 7.32
CA THR A 139 -33.07 13.66 7.00
C THR A 139 -31.65 14.19 7.20
N ALA A 140 -31.31 15.38 6.65
CA ALA A 140 -29.95 15.93 6.75
C ALA A 140 -29.55 16.27 8.19
N ASN A 141 -30.51 16.68 9.02
CA ASN A 141 -30.29 16.96 10.43
C ASN A 141 -30.18 15.67 11.25
N TYR A 142 -30.97 14.65 10.91
CA TYR A 142 -30.93 13.35 11.60
C TYR A 142 -29.65 12.57 11.31
N LEU A 143 -29.07 12.75 10.12
CA LEU A 143 -27.76 12.21 9.75
C LEU A 143 -26.62 12.82 10.56
N ALA A 144 -26.63 14.13 10.78
CA ALA A 144 -25.60 14.83 11.56
C ALA A 144 -25.66 14.51 13.06
N TYR A 145 -26.84 14.14 13.56
CA TYR A 145 -27.11 13.84 14.96
C TYR A 145 -27.97 12.59 15.08
N PRO A 146 -27.41 11.39 14.80
CA PRO A 146 -28.16 10.14 14.89
C PRO A 146 -28.60 9.90 16.33
N ARG A 147 -29.80 9.33 16.49
CA ARG A 147 -30.35 8.97 17.79
C ARG A 147 -30.83 7.53 17.78
N THR A 148 -30.77 6.91 18.95
CA THR A 148 -31.44 5.65 19.20
C THR A 148 -32.91 5.74 18.80
N GLY A 149 -33.35 4.79 17.99
CA GLY A 149 -34.71 4.72 17.46
C GLY A 149 -34.90 5.32 16.07
N ASP A 150 -33.93 6.05 15.52
CA ASP A 150 -34.02 6.54 14.13
C ASP A 150 -34.12 5.36 13.15
N VAL A 151 -35.02 5.47 12.16
CA VAL A 151 -35.25 4.45 11.13
C VAL A 151 -34.84 5.01 9.78
N TYR A 152 -33.93 4.32 9.12
CA TYR A 152 -33.32 4.71 7.85
C TYR A 152 -33.94 3.89 6.73
N GLU A 153 -34.46 4.57 5.72
CA GLU A 153 -34.88 3.97 4.46
C GLU A 153 -33.69 3.92 3.52
N TYR A 154 -33.34 2.73 3.01
CA TYR A 154 -32.18 2.58 2.16
C TYR A 154 -32.41 1.65 0.98
N LYS A 155 -31.61 1.86 -0.07
CA LYS A 155 -31.61 1.08 -1.31
C LYS A 155 -30.69 -0.13 -1.18
N THR A 156 -31.22 -1.31 -1.51
CA THR A 156 -30.49 -2.58 -1.58
C THR A 156 -30.13 -2.90 -3.04
N GLU A 157 -29.54 -4.06 -3.31
CA GLU A 157 -29.29 -4.51 -4.67
C GLU A 157 -30.58 -4.87 -5.42
N SER A 158 -31.56 -5.42 -4.71
CA SER A 158 -32.83 -5.93 -5.25
C SER A 158 -34.02 -5.00 -5.07
N GLY A 159 -33.93 -3.98 -4.21
CA GLY A 159 -35.05 -3.08 -3.94
C GLY A 159 -34.73 -2.08 -2.83
N TYR A 160 -35.55 -2.09 -1.78
CA TYR A 160 -35.51 -1.15 -0.67
C TYR A 160 -35.75 -1.86 0.65
N SER A 161 -35.07 -1.41 1.70
CA SER A 161 -35.28 -1.94 3.06
C SER A 161 -35.12 -0.84 4.12
N LEU A 162 -35.20 -1.25 5.37
CA LEU A 162 -35.12 -0.40 6.55
C LEU A 162 -34.02 -0.89 7.48
N PHE A 163 -33.34 0.02 8.14
CA PHE A 163 -32.58 -0.32 9.34
C PHE A 163 -32.88 0.69 10.45
N LYS A 164 -32.87 0.21 11.70
CA LYS A 164 -33.15 1.03 12.88
C LYS A 164 -31.92 1.14 13.75
N LEU A 165 -31.67 2.34 14.27
CA LEU A 165 -30.58 2.55 15.21
C LEU A 165 -30.94 2.09 16.63
N GLY A 166 -30.05 1.29 17.19
CA GLY A 166 -29.97 0.97 18.61
C GLY A 166 -29.14 2.00 19.35
N THR A 167 -28.15 1.54 20.09
CA THR A 167 -27.17 2.39 20.76
C THR A 167 -26.34 3.21 19.76
N VAL A 168 -26.23 4.52 20.00
CA VAL A 168 -25.35 5.42 19.23
C VAL A 168 -24.08 5.67 20.05
N GLY A 169 -22.97 5.08 19.63
CA GLY A 169 -21.63 5.30 20.17
C GLY A 169 -20.96 6.54 19.57
N TYR A 170 -19.68 6.74 19.88
CA TYR A 170 -18.91 7.87 19.36
C TYR A 170 -18.52 7.67 17.88
N ASP A 171 -18.06 6.47 17.53
CA ASP A 171 -17.58 6.09 16.19
C ASP A 171 -18.42 4.96 15.55
N SER A 172 -19.33 4.38 16.34
CA SER A 172 -20.04 3.15 16.02
C SER A 172 -21.53 3.30 16.32
N LEU A 173 -22.34 2.73 15.43
CA LEU A 173 -23.78 2.67 15.50
C LEU A 173 -24.20 1.21 15.63
N GLU A 174 -25.00 0.91 16.64
CA GLU A 174 -25.71 -0.36 16.71
C GLU A 174 -26.93 -0.32 15.78
N VAL A 175 -27.07 -1.32 14.93
CA VAL A 175 -28.06 -1.35 13.85
C VAL A 175 -28.87 -2.64 13.89
N TYR A 176 -30.19 -2.50 13.73
CA TYR A 176 -31.13 -3.60 13.52
C TYR A 176 -31.60 -3.56 12.06
N PHE A 177 -31.22 -4.53 11.25
CA PHE A 177 -31.71 -4.65 9.87
C PHE A 177 -33.11 -5.23 9.82
N ASN A 178 -33.89 -4.82 8.82
CA ASN A 178 -35.15 -5.47 8.51
C ASN A 178 -34.89 -6.77 7.75
N GLN A 179 -35.61 -7.84 8.10
CA GLN A 179 -35.48 -9.15 7.46
C GLN A 179 -36.12 -9.20 6.06
N TYR A 180 -36.80 -8.13 5.65
CA TYR A 180 -37.57 -8.06 4.42
C TYR A 180 -37.13 -6.88 3.57
N GLU A 181 -37.35 -7.03 2.27
CA GLU A 181 -37.18 -5.97 1.29
C GLU A 181 -38.53 -5.70 0.59
N SER A 182 -38.65 -4.50 0.04
CA SER A 182 -39.75 -4.08 -0.81
C SER A 182 -39.21 -3.65 -2.16
N ASP A 183 -39.89 -4.04 -3.24
CA ASP A 183 -39.54 -3.61 -4.60
C ASP A 183 -39.84 -2.12 -4.84
N ARG A 184 -40.57 -1.47 -3.92
CA ARG A 184 -41.02 -0.07 -4.01
C ARG A 184 -40.84 0.66 -2.69
N ILE A 185 -40.42 1.92 -2.75
CA ILE A 185 -40.28 2.80 -1.57
C ILE A 185 -41.61 2.90 -0.79
N SER A 186 -42.75 3.03 -1.49
CA SER A 186 -44.07 3.09 -0.84
C SER A 186 -44.46 1.81 -0.09
N GLY A 187 -43.81 0.69 -0.38
CA GLY A 187 -44.02 -0.57 0.33
C GLY A 187 -43.30 -0.65 1.68
N LEU A 188 -42.34 0.25 1.96
CA LEU A 188 -41.55 0.22 3.20
C LEU A 188 -42.41 0.34 4.46
N TYR A 189 -43.51 1.10 4.42
CA TYR A 189 -44.49 1.18 5.52
C TYR A 189 -45.03 -0.19 5.96
N GLN A 190 -45.12 -1.17 5.06
CA GLN A 190 -45.66 -2.50 5.39
C GLN A 190 -44.68 -3.34 6.21
N ILE A 191 -43.38 -3.08 6.04
CA ILE A 191 -42.29 -3.80 6.69
C ILE A 191 -41.70 -3.03 7.87
N ASP A 192 -42.05 -1.74 8.06
CA ASP A 192 -41.71 -0.95 9.24
C ASP A 192 -42.54 -1.36 10.46
N LYS A 193 -42.28 -2.57 10.96
CA LYS A 193 -42.95 -3.13 12.14
C LYS A 193 -41.93 -3.74 13.09
N PRO A 194 -42.10 -3.63 14.41
CA PRO A 194 -41.12 -4.12 15.38
C PRO A 194 -40.72 -5.59 15.21
N ASP A 195 -41.64 -6.45 14.75
CA ASP A 195 -41.44 -7.89 14.55
C ASP A 195 -40.71 -8.25 13.24
N LYS A 196 -40.42 -7.25 12.38
CA LYS A 196 -39.75 -7.43 11.09
C LYS A 196 -38.26 -7.10 11.13
N TYR A 197 -37.80 -6.52 12.22
CA TYR A 197 -36.38 -6.29 12.46
C TYR A 197 -35.72 -7.53 13.06
N GLU A 198 -34.46 -7.75 12.73
CA GLU A 198 -33.67 -8.84 13.25
C GLU A 198 -33.48 -8.74 14.78
N ALA A 199 -33.44 -9.90 15.44
CA ALA A 199 -33.29 -9.96 16.89
C ALA A 199 -31.85 -9.66 17.36
N HIS A 200 -30.85 -9.93 16.50
CA HIS A 200 -29.45 -9.59 16.75
C HIS A 200 -29.08 -8.24 16.15
N THR A 201 -28.10 -7.59 16.76
CA THR A 201 -27.59 -6.29 16.34
C THR A 201 -26.26 -6.41 15.62
N TYR A 202 -26.02 -5.45 14.73
CA TYR A 202 -24.76 -5.27 14.02
C TYR A 202 -24.13 -3.95 14.46
N GLN A 203 -22.81 -3.88 14.38
CA GLN A 203 -22.07 -2.64 14.57
C GLN A 203 -21.69 -2.10 13.20
N MET A 204 -22.07 -0.86 12.93
CA MET A 204 -21.74 -0.11 11.72
C MET A 204 -20.91 1.10 12.12
N ALA A 205 -19.83 1.41 11.38
CA ALA A 205 -19.11 2.64 11.64
C ALA A 205 -19.98 3.85 11.26
N TYR A 206 -19.90 4.94 12.03
CA TYR A 206 -20.60 6.17 11.68
C TYR A 206 -20.22 6.68 10.29
N SER A 207 -18.95 6.48 9.89
CA SER A 207 -18.46 6.79 8.54
C SER A 207 -19.18 5.98 7.46
N ASP A 208 -19.41 4.68 7.67
CA ASP A 208 -20.05 3.82 6.67
C ASP A 208 -21.50 4.27 6.41
N MET A 209 -22.19 4.73 7.46
CA MET A 209 -23.53 5.31 7.32
C MET A 209 -23.52 6.59 6.49
N LEU A 210 -22.52 7.47 6.70
CA LEU A 210 -22.34 8.67 5.89
C LEU A 210 -22.02 8.33 4.42
N ASP A 211 -21.16 7.33 4.19
CA ASP A 211 -20.83 6.86 2.84
C ASP A 211 -22.07 6.34 2.10
N LEU A 212 -22.98 5.65 2.80
CA LEU A 212 -24.26 5.22 2.24
C LEU A 212 -25.15 6.41 1.84
N TYR A 213 -25.14 7.50 2.61
CA TYR A 213 -25.88 8.71 2.27
C TYR A 213 -25.27 9.44 1.07
N GLU A 214 -23.94 9.61 1.05
CA GLU A 214 -23.23 10.26 -0.07
C GLU A 214 -23.38 9.48 -1.38
N ALA A 215 -23.42 8.15 -1.30
CA ALA A 215 -23.72 7.27 -2.43
C ALA A 215 -25.19 7.32 -2.89
N GLY A 216 -26.05 8.11 -2.23
CA GLY A 216 -27.48 8.19 -2.52
C GLY A 216 -28.23 6.90 -2.21
N LYS A 217 -27.68 6.04 -1.33
CA LYS A 217 -28.33 4.80 -0.90
C LYS A 217 -29.29 5.02 0.26
N ILE A 218 -29.04 5.99 1.14
CA ILE A 218 -30.02 6.42 2.15
C ILE A 218 -31.00 7.40 1.50
N LEU A 219 -32.28 7.08 1.57
CA LEU A 219 -33.36 7.81 0.92
C LEU A 219 -34.06 8.77 1.87
N ASP A 220 -34.35 8.30 3.09
CA ASP A 220 -34.97 9.11 4.13
C ASP A 220 -34.62 8.57 5.53
N VAL A 221 -34.82 9.42 6.54
CA VAL A 221 -34.65 9.07 7.96
C VAL A 221 -35.88 9.53 8.71
N LYS A 222 -36.56 8.57 9.34
CA LYS A 222 -37.70 8.80 10.21
C LYS A 222 -37.25 8.80 11.66
N ARG A 223 -37.62 9.86 12.37
CA ARG A 223 -37.45 9.95 13.81
C ARG A 223 -38.81 9.70 14.49
N PRO A 224 -38.92 8.69 15.36
CA PRO A 224 -40.14 8.45 16.13
C PRO A 224 -40.39 9.56 17.18
#